data_AF-A0A9D6WDX7-F1
#
_entry.id   AF-A0A9D6WDX7-F1
#
_cell.length_a   1.000
_cell.length_b   1.000
_cell.length_c   1.000
_cell.angle_alpha   90.00
_cell.angle_beta   90.00
_cell.angle_gamma   90.00
#
_symmetry.space_group_name_H-M   'P 1'
#
loop_
_entity.id
_entity.type
_entity.pdbx_description
1 polymer ?
#
loop_
_entity_poly.entity_id
_entity_poly.type
_entity_poly.pdbx_seq_one_letter_code
_entity_poly.pdbx_strand_id
1 'polypeptide(L)'
;MAGKLRDLPKGLLSALRYQSHSGRLIRQHRALRRLNFQRANVLHPIVLVAASYTALYLLLPEITRAWGLLFGFWLDVLGRPALLTTIPEDVFGIFLFALAVPETVARQPDVAEIGIAASLALGAMLASYLAGRRRWLPLVYFVWGCAAIQLVACAYFYVAPYRYPHTLASHVADGLRAGTSLLLVLPLLLSFTYYVFDHSLPKKLLGTIVIFAALAICIPVLYLAHVVLVVGCSLVIMPLLFTVLGTLYQIALFVALYAWVVSWEP
;
A
#
# COMPACT_ATOMS: atom_id res chain seq x y z
N MET A 1 -40.01 3.50 -27.29
CA MET A 1 -40.43 3.79 -25.89
C MET A 1 -39.69 4.98 -25.26
N ALA A 2 -39.05 5.87 -26.05
CA ALA A 2 -38.22 6.98 -25.55
C ALA A 2 -38.91 8.36 -25.52
N GLY A 3 -40.18 8.45 -25.94
CA GLY A 3 -40.91 9.73 -26.09
C GLY A 3 -41.72 10.19 -24.87
N LYS A 4 -41.95 9.34 -23.86
CA LYS A 4 -42.87 9.63 -22.73
C LYS A 4 -42.22 10.20 -21.46
N LEU A 5 -40.90 10.37 -21.45
CA LEU A 5 -40.16 10.86 -20.28
C LEU A 5 -40.03 12.40 -20.25
N ARG A 6 -40.33 13.10 -21.35
CA ARG A 6 -40.16 14.56 -21.47
C ARG A 6 -41.23 15.36 -20.75
N ASP A 7 -42.42 14.80 -20.54
CA ASP A 7 -43.57 15.50 -19.95
C ASP A 7 -43.80 15.15 -18.48
N LEU A 8 -42.87 14.44 -17.84
CA LEU A 8 -42.99 14.18 -16.41
C LEU A 8 -42.77 15.46 -15.61
N PRO A 9 -43.68 15.82 -14.69
CA PRO A 9 -43.51 16.99 -13.85
C PRO A 9 -42.17 16.90 -13.11
N LYS A 10 -41.41 17.99 -13.08
CA LYS A 10 -40.04 18.03 -12.52
C LYS A 10 -39.94 17.41 -11.11
N GLY A 11 -41.00 17.52 -10.31
CA GLY A 11 -41.12 16.90 -8.98
C GLY A 11 -41.11 15.36 -8.98
N LEU A 12 -41.66 14.74 -10.02
CA LEU A 12 -41.75 13.28 -10.14
C LEU A 12 -40.43 12.68 -10.63
N LEU A 13 -39.70 13.37 -11.51
CA LEU A 13 -38.33 13.04 -11.88
C LEU A 13 -37.36 13.15 -10.68
N SER A 14 -37.53 14.16 -9.82
CA SER A 14 -36.75 14.25 -8.58
C SER A 14 -37.08 13.14 -7.58
N ALA A 15 -38.33 12.68 -7.52
CA ALA A 15 -38.74 11.58 -6.64
C ALA A 15 -38.19 10.22 -7.11
N LEU A 16 -38.16 9.98 -8.42
CA LEU A 16 -37.61 8.75 -9.01
C LEU A 16 -36.08 8.66 -8.87
N ARG A 17 -35.39 9.80 -8.75
CA ARG A 17 -33.91 9.86 -8.59
C ARG A 17 -33.41 9.19 -7.31
N TYR A 18 -34.26 9.06 -6.30
CA TYR A 18 -33.95 8.45 -5.02
C TYR A 18 -34.66 7.11 -4.80
N GLN A 19 -35.22 6.50 -5.85
CA GLN A 19 -35.87 5.20 -5.76
C GLN A 19 -35.02 4.13 -6.47
N SER A 20 -34.86 2.97 -5.83
CA SER A 20 -34.26 1.80 -6.45
C SER A 20 -35.17 1.25 -7.56
N HIS A 21 -34.65 0.32 -8.36
CA HIS A 21 -35.46 -0.43 -9.34
C HIS A 21 -36.68 -1.16 -8.72
N SER A 22 -36.71 -1.31 -7.39
CA SER A 22 -37.79 -1.90 -6.61
C SER A 22 -38.69 -0.87 -5.90
N GLY A 23 -38.59 0.42 -6.24
CA GLY A 23 -39.40 1.49 -5.65
C GLY A 23 -39.02 1.85 -4.20
N ARG A 24 -37.94 1.27 -3.66
CA ARG A 24 -37.47 1.59 -2.31
C ARG A 24 -36.63 2.85 -2.31
N LEU A 25 -36.86 3.71 -1.32
CA LEU A 25 -36.10 4.95 -1.16
C LEU A 25 -34.63 4.60 -0.83
N ILE A 26 -33.71 4.96 -1.72
CA ILE A 26 -32.27 4.83 -1.53
C ILE A 26 -31.90 5.83 -0.45
N ARG A 27 -31.85 5.36 0.81
CA ARG A 27 -31.33 6.16 1.92
C ARG A 27 -29.88 6.52 1.60
N GLN A 28 -29.61 7.82 1.54
CA GLN A 28 -28.27 8.33 1.37
C GLN A 28 -27.37 7.75 2.47
N HIS A 29 -26.30 7.07 2.07
CA HIS A 29 -25.37 6.42 2.99
C HIS A 29 -24.83 7.46 3.99
N ARG A 30 -24.67 7.10 5.28
CA ARG A 30 -24.26 8.04 6.35
C ARG A 30 -23.03 8.87 5.96
N ALA A 31 -22.10 8.27 5.21
CA ALA A 31 -20.90 8.90 4.68
C ALA A 31 -21.17 10.03 3.66
N LEU A 32 -22.20 9.89 2.82
CA LEU A 32 -22.53 10.87 1.77
C LEU A 32 -23.46 11.98 2.25
N ARG A 33 -24.17 11.76 3.35
CA ARG A 33 -25.15 12.72 3.90
C ARG A 33 -24.49 13.95 4.55
N ARG A 34 -23.18 13.91 4.79
CA ARG A 34 -22.39 14.99 5.42
C ARG A 34 -21.50 15.77 4.45
N LEU A 35 -21.49 15.43 3.16
CA LEU A 35 -20.70 16.15 2.16
C LEU A 35 -21.45 17.41 1.72
N ASN A 36 -21.44 18.42 2.58
CA ASN A 36 -21.72 19.78 2.16
C ASN A 36 -20.49 20.27 1.39
N PHE A 37 -20.55 20.21 0.06
CA PHE A 37 -19.57 20.86 -0.79
C PHE A 37 -19.76 22.38 -0.70
N GLN A 38 -19.37 22.97 0.43
CA GLN A 38 -19.11 24.40 0.49
C GLN A 38 -17.90 24.68 -0.41
N ARG A 39 -17.83 25.89 -0.99
CA ARG A 39 -16.75 26.27 -1.91
C ARG A 39 -15.41 26.02 -1.21
N ALA A 40 -14.72 24.95 -1.61
CA ALA A 40 -13.45 24.58 -0.99
C ALA A 40 -12.49 25.75 -1.16
N ASN A 41 -11.93 26.22 -0.04
CA ASN A 41 -10.92 27.27 -0.07
C ASN A 41 -9.68 26.73 -0.81
N VAL A 42 -9.55 27.09 -2.09
CA VAL A 42 -8.47 26.65 -3.01
C VAL A 42 -7.08 26.98 -2.44
N LEU A 43 -7.00 27.94 -1.53
CA LEU A 43 -5.77 28.30 -0.84
C LEU A 43 -5.19 27.15 0.00
N HIS A 44 -6.03 26.37 0.70
CA HIS A 44 -5.52 25.30 1.58
C HIS A 44 -4.78 24.21 0.79
N PRO A 45 -5.34 23.63 -0.31
CA PRO A 45 -4.61 22.68 -1.14
C PRO A 45 -3.28 23.22 -1.66
N ILE A 46 -3.24 24.45 -2.19
CA ILE A 46 -2.01 25.04 -2.76
C ILE A 46 -0.92 25.17 -1.69
N VAL A 47 -1.27 25.75 -0.54
CA VAL A 47 -0.32 25.95 0.56
C VAL A 47 0.19 24.60 1.09
N LEU A 48 -0.69 23.62 1.27
CA LEU A 48 -0.30 22.31 1.80
C LEU A 48 0.53 21.50 0.82
N VAL A 49 0.25 21.58 -0.49
CA VAL A 49 1.07 20.93 -1.52
C VAL A 49 2.46 21.54 -1.55
N ALA A 50 2.57 22.87 -1.60
CA ALA A 50 3.86 23.56 -1.58
C ALA A 50 4.65 23.24 -0.31
N ALA A 51 4.00 23.34 0.86
CA ALA A 51 4.63 23.01 2.14
C ALA A 51 5.10 21.54 2.21
N SER A 52 4.30 20.61 1.70
CA SER A 52 4.63 19.18 1.70
C SER A 52 5.80 18.86 0.78
N TYR A 53 5.85 19.45 -0.42
CA TYR A 53 6.99 19.28 -1.32
C TYR A 53 8.27 19.92 -0.79
N THR A 54 8.19 21.10 -0.19
CA THR A 54 9.33 21.72 0.49
C THR A 54 9.83 20.84 1.64
N ALA A 55 8.90 20.30 2.46
CA ALA A 55 9.28 19.39 3.54
C ALA A 55 9.93 18.11 3.00
N LEU A 56 9.41 17.52 1.93
CA LEU A 56 10.01 16.35 1.30
C LEU A 56 11.41 16.65 0.74
N TYR A 57 11.59 17.79 0.08
CA TYR A 57 12.90 18.18 -0.46
C TYR A 57 13.96 18.25 0.65
N LEU A 58 13.59 18.78 1.81
CA LEU A 58 14.49 18.91 2.96
C LEU A 58 14.67 17.60 3.74
N LEU A 59 13.61 16.80 3.90
CA LEU A 59 13.60 15.65 4.81
C LEU A 59 13.87 14.31 4.12
N LEU A 60 13.67 14.18 2.81
CA LEU A 60 13.81 12.90 2.11
C LEU A 60 15.23 12.30 2.23
N PRO A 61 16.33 13.06 2.13
CA PRO A 61 17.67 12.54 2.38
C PRO A 61 17.83 12.00 3.81
N GLU A 62 17.25 12.70 4.79
CA GLU A 62 17.30 12.30 6.20
C GLU A 62 16.44 11.07 6.49
N ILE A 63 15.27 10.97 5.87
CA ILE A 63 14.39 9.80 5.95
C ILE A 63 15.13 8.57 5.41
N THR A 64 15.71 8.67 4.22
CA THR A 64 16.41 7.54 3.58
C THR A 64 17.71 7.17 4.30
N ARG A 65 18.43 8.15 4.87
CA ARG A 65 19.54 7.91 5.78
C ARG A 65 19.11 7.15 7.05
N ALA A 66 17.99 7.57 7.65
CA ALA A 66 17.43 6.90 8.82
C ALA A 66 17.01 5.46 8.51
N TRP A 67 16.52 5.18 7.29
CA TRP A 67 16.25 3.82 6.84
C TRP A 67 17.52 2.95 6.80
N GLY A 68 18.64 3.51 6.34
CA GLY A 68 19.93 2.82 6.38
C GLY A 68 20.40 2.50 7.80
N LEU A 69 20.26 3.45 8.73
CA LEU A 69 20.56 3.23 10.15
C LEU A 69 19.65 2.15 10.75
N LEU A 70 18.37 2.15 10.40
CA LEU A 70 17.40 1.15 10.83
C LEU A 70 17.82 -0.25 10.35
N PHE A 71 18.19 -0.40 9.07
CA PHE A 71 18.71 -1.68 8.57
C PHE A 71 19.97 -2.10 9.28
N GLY A 72 20.97 -1.21 9.40
CA GLY A 72 22.23 -1.53 10.06
C GLY A 72 22.04 -1.98 11.50
N PHE A 73 21.23 -1.25 12.26
CA PHE A 73 20.92 -1.58 13.66
C PHE A 73 20.22 -2.92 13.79
N TRP A 74 19.11 -3.13 13.08
CA TRP A 74 18.29 -4.33 13.28
C TRP A 74 18.91 -5.58 12.69
N LEU A 75 19.63 -5.48 11.57
CA LEU A 75 20.31 -6.64 10.99
C LEU A 75 21.43 -7.14 11.91
N ASP A 76 22.14 -6.23 12.58
CA ASP A 76 23.13 -6.58 13.60
C ASP A 76 22.47 -7.24 14.82
N VAL A 77 21.42 -6.61 15.37
CA VAL A 77 20.66 -7.14 16.52
C VAL A 77 20.06 -8.52 16.25
N LEU A 78 19.62 -8.79 15.01
CA LEU A 78 19.02 -10.07 14.62
C LEU A 78 20.07 -11.15 14.26
N GLY A 79 21.37 -10.86 14.41
CA GLY A 79 22.45 -11.79 14.08
C GLY A 79 22.56 -12.08 12.57
N ARG A 80 22.12 -11.13 11.73
CA ARG A 80 22.16 -11.21 10.26
C ARG A 80 22.95 -10.03 9.68
N PRO A 81 24.20 -9.78 10.09
CA PRO A 81 24.96 -8.63 9.63
C PRO A 81 25.08 -8.66 8.10
N ALA A 82 24.83 -7.53 7.47
CA ALA A 82 24.89 -7.36 6.03
C ALA A 82 25.65 -6.08 5.70
N LEU A 83 26.42 -6.11 4.61
CA LEU A 83 26.99 -4.88 4.05
C LEU A 83 25.84 -4.04 3.50
N LEU A 84 25.81 -2.75 3.83
CA LEU A 84 24.84 -1.82 3.27
C LEU A 84 25.48 -1.09 2.08
N THR A 85 24.92 -1.28 0.90
CA THR A 85 25.31 -0.54 -0.30
C THR A 85 24.38 0.64 -0.50
N THR A 86 24.98 1.81 -0.71
CA THR A 86 24.26 3.06 -0.95
C THR A 86 24.07 3.26 -2.45
N ILE A 87 22.82 3.33 -2.89
CA ILE A 87 22.45 3.57 -4.28
C ILE A 87 21.97 5.02 -4.40
N PRO A 88 22.68 5.89 -5.13
CA PRO A 88 22.21 7.25 -5.37
C PRO A 88 20.97 7.22 -6.27
N GLU A 89 19.99 8.05 -5.94
CA GLU A 89 18.75 8.21 -6.69
C GLU A 89 18.57 9.68 -7.07
N ASP A 90 18.14 9.90 -8.31
CA ASP A 90 17.84 11.21 -8.86
C ASP A 90 16.45 11.17 -9.49
N VAL A 91 15.55 11.99 -8.96
CA VAL A 91 14.22 12.19 -9.53
C VAL A 91 14.15 13.58 -10.15
N PHE A 92 14.19 13.60 -11.49
CA PHE A 92 14.08 14.79 -12.34
C PHE A 92 15.14 15.89 -12.11
N GLY A 93 16.28 15.59 -11.50
CA GLY A 93 17.31 16.57 -11.12
C GLY A 93 16.93 17.43 -9.92
N ILE A 94 15.83 17.10 -9.23
CA ILE A 94 15.26 17.91 -8.14
C ILE A 94 15.42 17.19 -6.80
N PHE A 95 15.00 15.93 -6.72
CA PHE A 95 15.15 15.15 -5.49
C PHE A 95 16.38 14.26 -5.61
N LEU A 96 17.43 14.64 -4.89
CA LEU A 96 18.67 13.89 -4.77
C LEU A 96 18.72 13.23 -3.39
N PHE A 97 18.74 11.90 -3.37
CA PHE A 97 18.83 11.12 -2.14
C PHE A 97 19.55 9.81 -2.41
N ALA A 98 19.74 8.98 -1.38
CA ALA A 98 20.36 7.69 -1.56
C ALA A 98 19.68 6.60 -0.73
N LEU A 99 19.49 5.44 -1.34
CA LEU A 99 18.89 4.29 -0.68
C LEU A 99 19.98 3.36 -0.16
N ALA A 100 19.95 3.06 1.14
CA ALA A 100 20.80 2.04 1.72
C ALA A 100 20.12 0.67 1.60
N VAL A 101 20.77 -0.27 0.94
CA VAL A 101 20.24 -1.61 0.63
C VAL A 101 21.17 -2.67 1.20
N PRO A 102 20.65 -3.68 1.93
CA PRO A 102 21.47 -4.76 2.45
C PRO A 102 21.86 -5.75 1.35
N GLU A 103 23.17 -5.88 1.13
CA GLU A 103 23.77 -6.93 0.31
C GLU A 103 23.74 -8.25 1.08
N THR A 104 22.70 -9.03 0.81
CA THR A 104 22.52 -10.36 1.38
C THR A 104 22.17 -11.35 0.28
N VAL A 105 22.73 -12.55 0.40
CA VAL A 105 22.44 -13.64 -0.52
C VAL A 105 21.29 -14.45 0.04
N ALA A 106 20.20 -14.53 -0.72
CA ALA A 106 19.09 -15.42 -0.39
C ALA A 106 19.37 -16.83 -0.93
N ARG A 107 19.05 -17.83 -0.10
CA ARG A 107 19.23 -19.25 -0.46
C ARG A 107 18.15 -19.69 -1.46
N GLN A 108 18.57 -20.49 -2.44
CA GLN A 108 17.64 -21.16 -3.35
C GLN A 108 16.83 -22.23 -2.60
N PRO A 109 15.52 -22.38 -2.87
CA PRO A 109 14.71 -23.37 -2.18
C PRO A 109 15.06 -24.78 -2.63
N ASP A 110 15.14 -25.71 -1.68
CA ASP A 110 15.25 -27.13 -1.96
C ASP A 110 13.87 -27.75 -2.25
N VAL A 111 13.82 -28.92 -2.88
CA VAL A 111 12.60 -29.66 -3.23
C VAL A 111 11.71 -29.88 -2.00
N ALA A 112 12.31 -30.18 -0.85
CA ALA A 112 11.57 -30.32 0.42
C ALA A 112 10.86 -29.02 0.82
N GLU A 113 11.53 -27.87 0.69
CA GLU A 113 10.96 -26.56 1.04
C GLU A 113 9.85 -26.15 0.10
N ILE A 114 10.01 -26.42 -1.20
CA ILE A 114 8.96 -26.22 -2.19
C ILE A 114 7.73 -27.06 -1.84
N GLY A 115 7.93 -28.34 -1.48
CA GLY A 115 6.88 -29.25 -1.06
C GLY A 115 6.15 -28.79 0.20
N ILE A 116 6.89 -28.33 1.22
CA ILE A 116 6.32 -27.76 2.45
C ILE A 116 5.52 -26.49 2.14
N ALA A 117 6.09 -25.54 1.39
CA ALA A 117 5.41 -24.29 1.04
C ALA A 117 4.13 -24.52 0.22
N ALA A 118 4.15 -25.46 -0.74
CA ALA A 118 2.97 -25.85 -1.51
C ALA A 118 1.91 -26.50 -0.61
N SER A 119 2.33 -27.39 0.31
CA SER A 119 1.41 -28.06 1.25
C SER A 119 0.76 -27.06 2.21
N LEU A 120 1.51 -26.08 2.71
CA LEU A 120 0.98 -25.00 3.54
C LEU A 120 -0.02 -24.13 2.78
N ALA A 121 0.27 -23.80 1.52
CA ALA A 121 -0.65 -23.01 0.67
C ALA A 121 -1.96 -23.77 0.42
N LEU A 122 -1.89 -25.05 0.04
CA LEU A 122 -3.08 -25.91 -0.14
C LEU A 122 -3.85 -26.11 1.17
N GLY A 123 -3.14 -26.31 2.28
CA GLY A 123 -3.73 -26.41 3.61
C GLY A 123 -4.48 -25.13 4.01
N ALA A 124 -3.92 -23.95 3.72
CA ALA A 124 -4.58 -22.67 3.97
C ALA A 124 -5.84 -22.49 3.10
N MET A 125 -5.80 -22.91 1.82
CA MET A 125 -6.98 -22.91 0.95
C MET A 125 -8.07 -23.83 1.50
N LEU A 126 -7.73 -25.05 1.91
CA LEU A 126 -8.68 -26.01 2.47
C LEU A 126 -9.26 -25.50 3.80
N ALA A 127 -8.42 -25.02 4.71
CA ALA A 127 -8.86 -24.46 5.99
C ALA A 127 -9.82 -23.27 5.79
N SER A 128 -9.48 -22.36 4.88
CA SER A 128 -10.36 -21.21 4.56
C SER A 128 -11.68 -21.62 3.91
N TYR A 129 -11.68 -22.70 3.12
CA TYR A 129 -12.91 -23.28 2.55
C TYR A 129 -13.82 -23.87 3.64
N LEU A 130 -13.24 -24.58 4.60
CA LEU A 130 -13.97 -25.24 5.69
C LEU A 130 -14.49 -24.26 6.76
N ALA A 131 -13.80 -23.15 7.00
CA ALA A 131 -14.10 -22.18 8.07
C ALA A 131 -15.40 -21.36 7.88
N GLY A 132 -16.24 -21.67 6.89
CA GLY A 132 -17.59 -21.10 6.77
C GLY A 132 -17.64 -19.81 5.94
N ARG A 133 -18.07 -19.96 4.67
CA ARG A 133 -18.11 -18.92 3.63
C ARG A 133 -18.80 -17.61 4.03
N ARG A 134 -19.92 -17.62 4.76
CA ARG A 134 -20.89 -16.50 4.68
C ARG A 134 -20.46 -15.20 5.37
N ARG A 135 -19.63 -15.25 6.42
CA ARG A 135 -19.19 -14.05 7.16
C ARG A 135 -17.79 -13.57 6.77
N TRP A 136 -16.94 -14.45 6.25
CA TRP A 136 -15.51 -14.21 6.05
C TRP A 136 -15.10 -14.20 4.58
N LEU A 137 -16.05 -14.03 3.64
CA LEU A 137 -15.77 -14.07 2.19
C LEU A 137 -14.54 -13.24 1.78
N PRO A 138 -14.36 -11.98 2.21
CA PRO A 138 -13.19 -11.20 1.78
C PRO A 138 -11.87 -11.83 2.22
N LEU A 139 -11.82 -12.37 3.44
CA LEU A 139 -10.62 -13.01 3.98
C LEU A 139 -10.35 -14.34 3.26
N VAL A 140 -11.39 -15.12 2.96
CA VAL A 140 -11.24 -16.37 2.19
C VAL A 140 -10.63 -16.08 0.81
N TYR A 141 -11.15 -15.08 0.09
CA TYR A 141 -10.58 -14.70 -1.22
C TYR A 141 -9.15 -14.17 -1.10
N PHE A 142 -8.84 -13.42 -0.04
CA PHE A 142 -7.49 -12.96 0.23
C PHE A 142 -6.51 -14.13 0.46
N VAL A 143 -6.88 -15.09 1.32
CA VAL A 143 -6.09 -16.31 1.56
C VAL A 143 -5.91 -17.11 0.27
N TRP A 144 -6.95 -17.26 -0.53
CA TRP A 144 -6.88 -17.93 -1.82
C TRP A 144 -5.94 -17.22 -2.81
N GLY A 145 -5.98 -15.88 -2.86
CA GLY A 145 -5.05 -15.09 -3.66
C GLY A 145 -3.59 -15.31 -3.24
N CYS A 146 -3.31 -15.22 -1.93
CA CYS A 146 -1.99 -15.49 -1.37
C CYS A 146 -1.51 -16.92 -1.69
N ALA A 147 -2.38 -17.92 -1.49
CA ALA A 147 -2.06 -19.30 -1.76
C ALA A 147 -1.81 -19.56 -3.25
N ALA A 148 -2.60 -18.94 -4.14
CA ALA A 148 -2.39 -19.06 -5.59
C ALA A 148 -1.03 -18.48 -6.00
N ILE A 149 -0.66 -17.30 -5.51
CA ILE A 149 0.67 -16.71 -5.75
C ILE A 149 1.77 -17.65 -5.26
N GLN A 150 1.63 -18.19 -4.04
CA GLN A 150 2.61 -19.12 -3.46
C GLN A 150 2.73 -20.42 -4.26
N LEU A 151 1.62 -20.97 -4.75
CA LEU A 151 1.63 -22.20 -5.57
C LEU A 151 2.29 -21.96 -6.93
N VAL A 152 2.04 -20.81 -7.57
CA VAL A 152 2.72 -20.43 -8.81
C VAL A 152 4.23 -20.25 -8.56
N ALA A 153 4.62 -19.65 -7.44
CA ALA A 153 6.02 -19.55 -7.04
C ALA A 153 6.66 -20.95 -6.86
N CYS A 154 6.00 -21.86 -6.14
CA CYS A 154 6.47 -23.23 -5.96
C CYS A 154 6.63 -23.96 -7.31
N ALA A 155 5.66 -23.83 -8.21
CA ALA A 155 5.74 -24.42 -9.55
C ALA A 155 6.92 -23.85 -10.35
N TYR A 156 7.14 -22.54 -10.29
CA TYR A 156 8.28 -21.88 -10.94
C TYR A 156 9.62 -22.42 -10.41
N PHE A 157 9.81 -22.42 -9.09
CA PHE A 157 11.06 -22.88 -8.47
C PHE A 157 11.29 -24.38 -8.65
N TYR A 158 10.23 -25.18 -8.83
CA TYR A 158 10.36 -26.59 -9.17
C TYR A 158 10.87 -26.80 -10.62
N VAL A 159 10.37 -26.01 -11.57
CA VAL A 159 10.72 -26.14 -12.99
C VAL A 159 12.05 -25.47 -13.34
N ALA A 160 12.34 -24.31 -12.75
CA ALA A 160 13.47 -23.47 -13.12
C ALA A 160 14.13 -22.76 -11.91
N PRO A 161 14.66 -23.51 -10.93
CA PRO A 161 15.17 -22.93 -9.67
C PRO A 161 16.28 -21.88 -9.88
N TYR A 162 17.18 -22.10 -10.84
CA TYR A 162 18.33 -21.23 -11.08
C TYR A 162 18.07 -20.04 -12.01
N ARG A 163 16.84 -19.87 -12.51
CA ARG A 163 16.50 -18.78 -13.46
C ARG A 163 15.81 -17.61 -12.80
N TYR A 164 15.73 -17.57 -11.47
CA TYR A 164 15.07 -16.48 -10.77
C TYR A 164 15.82 -15.15 -10.98
N PRO A 165 15.19 -14.12 -11.58
CA PRO A 165 15.91 -12.95 -12.09
C PRO A 165 16.20 -11.88 -11.02
N HIS A 166 15.58 -11.99 -9.84
CA HIS A 166 15.69 -10.98 -8.80
C HIS A 166 16.59 -11.46 -7.66
N THR A 167 17.51 -10.60 -7.22
CA THR A 167 18.24 -10.79 -5.97
C THR A 167 17.45 -10.20 -4.81
N LEU A 168 17.79 -10.58 -3.58
CA LEU A 168 17.18 -9.97 -2.40
C LEU A 168 17.50 -8.47 -2.31
N ALA A 169 18.71 -8.07 -2.67
CA ALA A 169 19.11 -6.67 -2.75
C ALA A 169 18.28 -5.89 -3.78
N SER A 170 18.09 -6.42 -5.00
CA SER A 170 17.26 -5.74 -6.01
C SER A 170 15.80 -5.65 -5.56
N HIS A 171 15.27 -6.69 -4.91
CA HIS A 171 13.91 -6.69 -4.36
C HIS A 171 13.70 -5.60 -3.30
N VAL A 172 14.65 -5.44 -2.38
CA VAL A 172 14.59 -4.38 -1.37
C VAL A 172 14.75 -3.00 -2.02
N ALA A 173 15.69 -2.84 -2.94
CA ALA A 173 15.91 -1.58 -3.66
C ALA A 173 14.63 -1.14 -4.39
N ASP A 174 14.02 -2.02 -5.18
CA ASP A 174 12.79 -1.73 -5.93
C ASP A 174 11.62 -1.41 -5.00
N GLY A 175 11.57 -2.08 -3.86
CA GLY A 175 10.59 -1.82 -2.83
C GLY A 175 10.70 -0.44 -2.17
N LEU A 176 11.93 -0.03 -1.84
CA LEU A 176 12.22 1.30 -1.29
C LEU A 176 12.01 2.40 -2.34
N ARG A 177 12.32 2.13 -3.62
CA ARG A 177 11.98 3.02 -4.74
C ARG A 177 10.48 3.21 -4.90
N ALA A 178 9.70 2.13 -4.83
CA ALA A 178 8.24 2.22 -4.87
C ALA A 178 7.72 3.05 -3.68
N GLY A 179 8.27 2.83 -2.49
CA GLY A 179 7.91 3.58 -1.29
C GLY A 179 8.24 5.08 -1.35
N THR A 180 9.45 5.43 -1.81
CA THR A 180 9.85 6.84 -2.02
C THR A 180 9.03 7.50 -3.13
N SER A 181 8.73 6.78 -4.22
CA SER A 181 7.84 7.26 -5.27
C SER A 181 6.44 7.57 -4.74
N LEU A 182 5.91 6.70 -3.86
CA LEU A 182 4.63 6.96 -3.18
C LEU A 182 4.70 8.22 -2.31
N LEU A 183 5.77 8.42 -1.54
CA LEU A 183 5.98 9.65 -0.75
C LEU A 183 6.00 10.90 -1.63
N LEU A 184 6.65 10.85 -2.79
CA LEU A 184 6.74 11.97 -3.74
C LEU A 184 5.40 12.29 -4.41
N VAL A 185 4.57 11.28 -4.69
CA VAL A 185 3.24 11.45 -5.29
C VAL A 185 2.18 11.84 -4.24
N LEU A 186 2.45 11.59 -2.96
CA LEU A 186 1.50 11.77 -1.86
C LEU A 186 0.93 13.20 -1.75
N PRO A 187 1.71 14.30 -1.85
CA PRO A 187 1.15 15.66 -1.77
C PRO A 187 0.06 15.91 -2.83
N LEU A 188 0.27 15.42 -4.05
CA LEU A 188 -0.71 15.54 -5.14
C LEU A 188 -1.95 14.69 -4.87
N LEU A 189 -1.77 13.44 -4.45
CA LEU A 189 -2.90 12.58 -4.08
C LEU A 189 -3.77 13.24 -3.00
N LEU A 190 -3.15 13.74 -1.93
CA LEU A 190 -3.87 14.42 -0.85
C LEU A 190 -4.52 15.72 -1.32
N SER A 191 -3.92 16.45 -2.28
CA SER A 191 -4.55 17.63 -2.87
C SER A 191 -5.86 17.33 -3.58
N PHE A 192 -5.93 16.23 -4.32
CA PHE A 192 -7.13 15.85 -5.07
C PHE A 192 -8.18 15.14 -4.22
N THR A 193 -7.77 14.53 -3.11
CA THR A 193 -8.65 13.65 -2.32
C THR A 193 -8.97 14.22 -0.95
N TYR A 194 -7.97 14.64 -0.17
CA TYR A 194 -8.14 15.01 1.23
C TYR A 194 -8.30 16.53 1.44
N TYR A 195 -7.49 17.35 0.78
CA TYR A 195 -7.49 18.80 0.99
C TYR A 195 -8.75 19.49 0.44
N VAL A 196 -9.55 18.80 -0.37
CA VAL A 196 -10.84 19.26 -0.88
C VAL A 196 -11.93 19.25 0.20
N PHE A 197 -11.79 18.43 1.24
CA PHE A 197 -12.78 18.37 2.33
C PHE A 197 -12.75 19.62 3.22
N ASP A 198 -13.89 19.91 3.84
CA ASP A 198 -14.10 21.08 4.72
C ASP A 198 -13.57 20.84 6.14
N HIS A 199 -12.32 20.38 6.23
CA HIS A 199 -11.59 20.30 7.50
C HIS A 199 -10.82 21.60 7.75
N SER A 200 -10.69 21.96 9.03
CA SER A 200 -9.79 23.03 9.44
C SER A 200 -8.35 22.76 8.99
N LEU A 201 -7.57 23.83 8.72
CA LEU A 201 -6.18 23.71 8.29
C LEU A 201 -5.32 22.84 9.24
N PRO A 202 -5.43 22.95 10.58
CA PRO A 202 -4.68 22.09 11.49
C PRO A 202 -5.00 20.60 11.33
N LYS A 203 -6.28 20.25 11.09
CA LYS A 203 -6.67 18.85 10.83
C LYS A 203 -6.06 18.35 9.53
N LYS A 204 -6.10 19.17 8.47
CA LYS A 204 -5.45 18.83 7.20
C LYS A 204 -3.96 18.59 7.38
N LEU A 205 -3.28 19.49 8.08
CA LEU A 205 -1.86 19.37 8.38
C LEU A 205 -1.54 18.10 9.19
N LEU A 206 -2.29 17.85 10.26
CA LEU A 206 -2.11 16.66 11.10
C LEU A 206 -2.33 15.38 10.31
N GLY A 207 -3.39 15.33 9.50
CA GLY A 207 -3.69 14.20 8.62
C GLY A 207 -2.54 13.91 7.65
N THR A 208 -1.98 14.96 7.03
CA THR A 208 -0.80 14.88 6.17
C THR A 208 0.40 14.31 6.92
N ILE A 209 0.73 14.88 8.09
CA ILE A 209 1.87 14.46 8.90
C ILE A 209 1.75 12.98 9.30
N VAL A 210 0.57 12.56 9.77
CA VAL A 210 0.30 11.16 10.14
C VAL A 210 0.55 10.22 8.97
N ILE A 211 0.01 10.53 7.79
CA ILE A 211 0.15 9.65 6.62
C ILE A 211 1.62 9.57 6.18
N PHE A 212 2.31 10.72 6.10
CA PHE A 212 3.73 10.77 5.77
C PHE A 212 4.59 9.99 6.78
N ALA A 213 4.40 10.23 8.07
CA ALA A 213 5.18 9.59 9.13
C ALA A 213 4.95 8.07 9.13
N ALA A 214 3.69 7.64 9.02
CA ALA A 214 3.37 6.21 9.00
C ALA A 214 4.01 5.52 7.78
N LEU A 215 3.93 6.09 6.59
CA LEU A 215 4.60 5.52 5.41
C LEU A 215 6.12 5.53 5.58
N ALA A 216 6.70 6.65 5.99
CA ALA A 216 8.15 6.78 6.18
C ALA A 216 8.72 5.80 7.23
N ILE A 217 7.93 5.43 8.25
CA ILE A 217 8.32 4.45 9.27
C ILE A 217 8.05 3.01 8.80
N CYS A 218 6.88 2.75 8.22
CA CYS A 218 6.47 1.39 7.88
C CYS A 218 7.22 0.84 6.67
N ILE A 219 7.57 1.66 5.68
CA ILE A 219 8.30 1.21 4.48
C ILE A 219 9.62 0.49 4.82
N PRO A 220 10.58 1.09 5.56
CA PRO A 220 11.84 0.41 5.87
C PRO A 220 11.63 -0.81 6.77
N VAL A 221 10.69 -0.74 7.73
CA VAL A 221 10.38 -1.87 8.62
C VAL A 221 9.81 -3.05 7.83
N LEU A 222 8.97 -2.79 6.83
CA LEU A 222 8.42 -3.81 5.95
C LEU A 222 9.52 -4.51 5.16
N TYR A 223 10.44 -3.76 4.54
CA TYR A 223 11.52 -4.38 3.77
C TYR A 223 12.59 -5.02 4.64
N LEU A 224 12.79 -4.55 5.88
CA LEU A 224 13.60 -5.26 6.87
C LEU A 224 12.99 -6.62 7.17
N ALA A 225 11.66 -6.68 7.39
CA ALA A 225 10.96 -7.94 7.59
C ALA A 225 11.11 -8.86 6.37
N HIS A 226 11.08 -8.32 5.15
CA HIS A 226 11.31 -9.13 3.94
C HIS A 226 12.70 -9.74 3.92
N VAL A 227 13.75 -8.97 4.27
CA VAL A 227 15.13 -9.49 4.38
C VAL A 227 15.19 -10.63 5.38
N VAL A 228 14.67 -10.41 6.59
CA VAL A 228 14.68 -11.41 7.67
C VAL A 228 13.95 -12.69 7.27
N LEU A 229 12.76 -12.56 6.66
CA LEU A 229 11.96 -13.70 6.22
C LEU A 229 12.65 -14.47 5.08
N VAL A 230 13.17 -13.78 4.08
CA VAL A 230 13.80 -14.44 2.91
C VAL A 230 15.11 -15.12 3.31
N VAL A 231 15.91 -14.51 4.19
CA VAL A 231 17.13 -15.12 4.73
C VAL A 231 16.82 -16.29 5.67
N GLY A 232 15.73 -16.20 6.44
CA GLY A 232 15.30 -17.26 7.36
C GLY A 232 14.64 -18.47 6.68
N CYS A 233 13.96 -18.24 5.56
CA CYS A 233 13.32 -19.30 4.77
C CYS A 233 14.15 -19.58 3.51
N SER A 234 13.70 -19.09 2.37
CA SER A 234 14.38 -19.17 1.07
C SER A 234 13.68 -18.24 0.08
N LEU A 235 14.18 -18.17 -1.16
CA LEU A 235 13.58 -17.36 -2.22
C LEU A 235 12.13 -17.71 -2.56
N VAL A 236 11.62 -18.88 -2.15
CA VAL A 236 10.27 -19.36 -2.48
C VAL A 236 9.15 -18.46 -1.95
N ILE A 237 9.39 -17.71 -0.87
CA ILE A 237 8.40 -16.78 -0.30
C ILE A 237 8.43 -15.40 -0.96
N MET A 238 9.48 -15.08 -1.72
CA MET A 238 9.72 -13.73 -2.22
C MET A 238 8.61 -13.22 -3.15
N PRO A 239 8.04 -14.04 -4.08
CA PRO A 239 6.92 -13.59 -4.91
C PRO A 239 5.66 -13.21 -4.10
N LEU A 240 5.38 -13.95 -3.02
CA LEU A 240 4.27 -13.63 -2.12
C LEU A 240 4.53 -12.32 -1.38
N LEU A 241 5.74 -12.16 -0.83
CA LEU A 241 6.15 -10.93 -0.15
C LEU A 241 6.08 -9.73 -1.10
N PHE A 242 6.62 -9.85 -2.31
CA PHE A 242 6.59 -8.79 -3.32
C PHE A 242 5.16 -8.37 -3.69
N THR A 243 4.29 -9.35 -3.94
CA THR A 243 2.94 -9.08 -4.47
C THR A 243 2.00 -8.57 -3.39
N VAL A 244 2.00 -9.21 -2.22
CA VAL A 244 1.02 -8.93 -1.14
C VAL A 244 1.57 -7.95 -0.12
N LEU A 245 2.78 -8.21 0.37
CA LEU A 245 3.44 -7.40 1.41
C LEU A 245 4.43 -6.38 0.82
N GLY A 246 4.38 -6.11 -0.49
CA GLY A 246 5.21 -5.10 -1.14
C GLY A 246 4.43 -3.80 -1.36
N THR A 247 4.39 -3.35 -2.61
CA THR A 247 3.72 -2.10 -2.98
C THR A 247 2.22 -2.14 -2.67
N LEU A 248 1.56 -3.30 -2.80
CA LEU A 248 0.15 -3.44 -2.47
C LEU A 248 -0.14 -3.10 -1.00
N TYR A 249 0.71 -3.58 -0.07
CA TYR A 249 0.58 -3.24 1.34
C TYR A 249 0.79 -1.76 1.61
N GLN A 250 1.77 -1.12 0.96
CA GLN A 250 2.00 0.32 1.10
C GLN A 250 0.78 1.14 0.67
N ILE A 251 0.17 0.76 -0.47
CA ILE A 251 -1.07 1.38 -0.96
C ILE A 251 -2.22 1.12 0.02
N ALA A 252 -2.37 -0.11 0.52
CA ALA A 252 -3.41 -0.44 1.49
C ALA A 252 -3.26 0.35 2.80
N LEU A 253 -2.03 0.51 3.29
CA LEU A 253 -1.72 1.32 4.46
C LEU A 253 -2.10 2.79 4.23
N PHE A 254 -1.71 3.36 3.07
CA PHE A 254 -2.14 4.69 2.68
C PHE A 254 -3.66 4.83 2.66
N VAL A 255 -4.37 3.91 2.00
CA VAL A 255 -5.84 3.93 1.89
C VAL A 255 -6.50 3.84 3.27
N ALA A 256 -5.98 2.99 4.17
CA ALA A 256 -6.49 2.85 5.53
C ALA A 256 -6.32 4.12 6.35
N LEU A 257 -5.11 4.72 6.31
CA LEU A 257 -4.83 5.98 7.01
C LEU A 257 -5.62 7.14 6.43
N TYR A 258 -5.73 7.21 5.10
CA TYR A 258 -6.57 8.19 4.41
C TYR A 258 -8.03 8.07 4.86
N ALA A 259 -8.60 6.87 4.84
CA ALA A 259 -9.98 6.64 5.25
C ALA A 259 -10.20 7.04 6.72
N TRP A 260 -9.22 6.78 7.59
CA TRP A 260 -9.27 7.19 8.98
C TRP A 260 -9.23 8.71 9.13
N VAL A 261 -8.29 9.39 8.48
CA VAL A 261 -8.12 10.84 8.55
C VAL A 261 -9.34 11.58 7.98
N VAL A 262 -9.93 11.09 6.88
CA VAL A 262 -11.17 11.62 6.30
C VAL A 262 -12.38 11.41 7.21
N SER A 263 -12.35 10.40 8.10
CA SER A 263 -13.45 10.13 9.02
C SER A 263 -13.53 11.09 10.21
N TRP A 264 -12.52 11.95 10.40
CA TRP A 264 -12.50 12.93 11.49
C TRP A 264 -13.67 13.91 11.37
N GLU A 265 -14.14 14.38 12.52
CA GLU A 265 -15.18 15.43 12.52
C GLU A 265 -14.62 16.73 11.91
N PRO A 266 -15.42 17.52 11.19
CA PRO A 266 -15.02 18.81 10.61
C PRO A 266 -14.38 19.75 11.64
#